data_AF-A0A2T0IJ85-F1
#
_entry.id   AF-A0A2T0IJ85-F1
#
_cell.length_a   1.000
_cell.length_b   1.000
_cell.length_c   1.000
_cell.angle_alpha   90.00
_cell.angle_beta   90.00
_cell.angle_gamma   90.00
#
_symmetry.space_group_name_H-M   'P 1'
#
loop_
_entity.id
_entity.type
_entity.pdbx_description
1 polymer ?
#
loop_
_entity_poly.entity_id
_entity_poly.type
_entity_poly.pdbx_seq_one_letter_code
_entity_poly.pdbx_strand_id
1 'polypeptide(L)'
;MSTVELIASHEQQLIDAELLLASLNEQWESACRAGEDVATLEDQIDSTARLTKRLNLRLEALHLQAEVEAQQAKVDKANEQAADAIAALERLVNHRKAISALVAKLKPLIEAHTDEFTLAFNSAQAAGRYVPLAGVRSALEQIQDLELGNVSALNNLIGTRQTLAMGLATAGHI
;
A
#
# COMPACT_ATOMS: atom_id res chain seq x y z
N MET A 1 -4.53 19.22 -33.52
CA MET A 1 -5.69 18.31 -33.52
C MET A 1 -5.30 17.02 -32.84
N SER A 2 -6.06 16.57 -31.86
CA SER A 2 -5.93 15.23 -31.27
C SER A 2 -6.39 14.13 -32.23
N THR A 3 -6.02 12.87 -31.99
CA THR A 3 -6.49 11.72 -32.77
C THR A 3 -8.02 11.60 -32.75
N VAL A 4 -8.64 11.92 -31.63
CA VAL A 4 -10.11 11.97 -31.46
C VAL A 4 -10.74 13.07 -32.30
N GLU A 5 -10.18 14.29 -32.30
CA GLU A 5 -10.66 15.39 -33.15
C GLU A 5 -10.54 15.06 -34.64
N LEU A 6 -9.47 14.36 -35.01
CA LEU A 6 -9.22 13.95 -36.39
C LEU A 6 -10.24 12.89 -36.86
N ILE A 7 -10.56 11.92 -36.00
CA ILE A 7 -11.61 10.91 -36.25
C ILE A 7 -12.95 11.61 -36.48
N ALA A 8 -13.40 12.47 -35.55
CA ALA A 8 -14.66 13.18 -35.68
C ALA A 8 -14.75 14.02 -36.96
N SER A 9 -13.65 14.67 -37.36
CA SER A 9 -13.58 15.40 -38.63
C SER A 9 -13.70 14.48 -39.85
N HIS A 10 -13.09 13.30 -39.83
CA HIS A 10 -13.13 12.37 -40.97
C HIS A 10 -14.47 11.62 -41.04
N GLU A 11 -15.12 11.36 -39.91
CA GLU A 11 -16.49 10.83 -39.84
C GLU A 11 -17.46 11.82 -40.50
N GLN A 12 -17.35 13.11 -40.17
CA GLN A 12 -18.19 14.13 -40.82
C GLN A 12 -17.93 14.20 -42.33
N GLN A 13 -16.67 14.19 -42.76
CA GLN A 13 -16.32 14.17 -44.18
C GLN A 13 -16.84 12.92 -44.91
N LEU A 14 -16.88 11.77 -44.23
CA LEU A 14 -17.43 10.54 -44.79
C LEU A 14 -18.93 10.66 -44.99
N ILE A 15 -19.66 11.15 -43.98
CA ILE A 15 -21.11 11.39 -44.05
C ILE A 15 -21.44 12.34 -45.21
N ASP A 16 -20.70 13.45 -45.32
CA ASP A 16 -20.89 14.43 -46.38
C ASP A 16 -20.64 13.82 -47.77
N ALA A 17 -19.61 12.98 -47.90
CA ALA A 17 -19.27 12.29 -49.15
C ALA A 17 -20.32 11.22 -49.53
N GLU A 18 -20.86 10.48 -48.57
CA GLU A 18 -21.93 9.50 -48.80
C GLU A 18 -23.24 10.18 -49.24
N LEU A 19 -23.56 11.32 -48.62
CA LEU A 19 -24.72 12.11 -49.00
C LEU A 19 -24.56 12.72 -50.40
N LEU A 20 -23.36 13.20 -50.74
CA LEU A 20 -23.04 13.66 -52.08
C LEU A 20 -23.18 12.52 -53.11
N LEU A 21 -22.64 11.34 -52.82
CA LEU A 21 -22.71 10.17 -53.70
C LEU A 21 -24.17 9.78 -53.97
N ALA A 22 -25.03 9.78 -52.95
CA ALA A 22 -26.46 9.52 -53.11
C ALA A 22 -27.12 10.57 -54.02
N SER A 23 -26.82 11.85 -53.81
CA SER A 23 -27.37 12.94 -54.63
C SER A 23 -26.90 12.89 -56.09
N LEU A 24 -25.65 12.49 -56.33
CA LEU A 24 -25.09 12.33 -57.68
C LEU A 24 -25.74 11.16 -58.41
N ASN A 25 -26.01 10.05 -57.71
CA ASN A 25 -26.73 8.91 -58.28
C ASN A 25 -28.17 9.29 -58.69
N GLU A 26 -28.89 10.05 -57.87
CA GLU A 26 -30.23 10.55 -58.22
C GLU A 26 -30.19 11.47 -59.46
N GLN A 27 -29.19 12.35 -59.53
CA GLN A 27 -28.99 13.22 -60.70
C GLN A 27 -28.65 12.42 -61.95
N TRP A 28 -27.78 11.41 -61.84
CA TRP A 28 -27.42 10.52 -62.94
C TRP A 28 -28.65 9.74 -63.45
N GLU A 29 -29.50 9.23 -62.56
CA GLU A 29 -30.75 8.57 -62.97
C GLU A 29 -31.70 9.51 -63.70
N SER A 30 -31.84 10.75 -63.21
CA SER A 30 -32.69 11.77 -63.83
C SER A 30 -32.18 12.16 -65.23
N ALA A 31 -30.87 12.42 -65.35
CA ALA A 31 -30.22 12.77 -66.61
C ALA A 31 -30.30 11.62 -67.64
N CYS A 32 -30.12 10.37 -67.20
CA CYS A 32 -30.34 9.19 -68.04
C CYS A 32 -31.78 9.13 -68.58
N ARG A 33 -32.79 9.43 -67.75
CA ARG A 33 -34.20 9.45 -68.19
C ARG A 33 -34.50 10.60 -69.14
N ALA A 34 -33.81 11.72 -69.01
CA ALA A 34 -33.92 12.88 -69.88
C ALA A 34 -33.15 12.72 -71.21
N GLY A 35 -32.26 11.72 -71.31
CA GLY A 35 -31.41 11.50 -72.49
C GLY A 35 -30.23 12.48 -72.59
N GLU A 36 -29.80 13.03 -71.45
CA GLU A 36 -28.66 13.96 -71.36
C GLU A 36 -27.32 13.20 -71.35
N ASP A 37 -26.21 13.93 -71.63
CA ASP A 37 -24.86 13.38 -71.49
C ASP A 37 -24.46 13.30 -70.01
N VAL A 38 -24.19 12.09 -69.54
CA VAL A 38 -23.90 11.78 -68.13
C VAL A 38 -22.42 11.54 -67.83
N ALA A 39 -21.52 11.64 -68.82
CA ALA A 39 -20.10 11.31 -68.62
C ALA A 39 -19.45 12.09 -67.45
N THR A 40 -19.80 13.37 -67.30
CA THR A 40 -19.29 14.18 -66.18
C THR A 40 -19.84 13.76 -64.82
N LEU A 41 -21.10 13.30 -64.74
CA LEU A 41 -21.70 12.80 -63.52
C LEU A 41 -21.09 11.45 -63.13
N GLU A 42 -20.81 10.59 -64.11
CA GLU A 42 -20.12 9.32 -63.90
C GLU A 42 -18.73 9.53 -63.30
N ASP A 43 -17.93 10.44 -63.86
CA ASP A 43 -16.62 10.80 -63.31
C ASP A 43 -16.72 11.33 -61.86
N GLN A 44 -17.75 12.14 -61.57
CA GLN A 44 -17.99 12.66 -60.21
C GLN A 44 -18.38 11.55 -59.23
N ILE A 45 -19.26 10.64 -59.62
CA ILE A 45 -19.66 9.46 -58.84
C ILE A 45 -18.43 8.60 -58.54
N ASP A 46 -17.62 8.31 -59.56
CA ASP A 46 -16.38 7.54 -59.43
C ASP A 46 -15.40 8.17 -58.46
N SER A 47 -15.18 9.49 -58.59
CA SER A 47 -14.28 10.23 -57.72
C SER A 47 -14.77 10.26 -56.26
N THR A 48 -16.08 10.42 -56.07
CA THR A 48 -16.71 10.47 -54.75
C THR A 48 -16.69 9.08 -54.10
N ALA A 49 -16.96 8.01 -54.84
CA ALA A 49 -16.86 6.63 -54.34
C ALA A 49 -15.42 6.29 -53.90
N ARG A 50 -14.41 6.74 -54.65
CA ARG A 50 -12.99 6.58 -54.26
C ARG A 50 -12.65 7.39 -53.01
N LEU A 51 -13.23 8.57 -52.83
CA LEU A 51 -13.08 9.38 -51.63
C LEU A 51 -13.68 8.67 -50.41
N THR A 52 -14.93 8.21 -50.50
CA THR A 52 -15.63 7.46 -49.43
C THR A 52 -14.80 6.25 -48.99
N LYS A 53 -14.29 5.45 -49.95
CA LYS A 53 -13.43 4.30 -49.63
C LYS A 53 -12.13 4.72 -48.90
N ARG A 54 -11.51 5.83 -49.32
CA ARG A 54 -10.29 6.34 -48.70
C ARG A 54 -10.54 6.83 -47.27
N LEU A 55 -11.65 7.54 -47.05
CA LEU A 55 -12.04 8.03 -45.74
C LEU A 55 -12.33 6.86 -44.78
N ASN A 56 -13.03 5.83 -45.24
CA ASN A 56 -13.25 4.61 -44.46
C ASN A 56 -11.95 3.94 -44.01
N LEU A 57 -11.02 3.68 -44.94
CA LEU A 57 -9.72 3.09 -44.60
C LEU A 57 -8.90 3.98 -43.66
N ARG A 58 -9.03 5.31 -43.81
CA ARG A 58 -8.34 6.26 -42.93
C ARG A 58 -8.93 6.23 -41.52
N LEU A 59 -10.25 6.16 -41.39
CA LEU A 59 -10.93 6.05 -40.10
C LEU A 59 -10.55 4.76 -39.37
N GLU A 60 -10.53 3.61 -40.05
CA GLU A 60 -10.07 2.35 -39.48
C GLU A 60 -8.65 2.46 -38.91
N ALA A 61 -7.73 3.07 -39.67
CA ALA A 61 -6.36 3.28 -39.22
C ALA A 61 -6.28 4.25 -38.02
N LEU A 62 -7.10 5.29 -38.00
CA LEU A 62 -7.14 6.26 -36.90
C LEU A 62 -7.71 5.65 -35.61
N HIS A 63 -8.74 4.80 -35.72
CA HIS A 63 -9.26 4.07 -34.57
C HIS A 63 -8.22 3.12 -33.98
N LEU A 64 -7.51 2.36 -34.83
CA LEU A 64 -6.41 1.51 -34.39
C LEU A 64 -5.32 2.33 -33.68
N GLN A 65 -4.95 3.48 -34.24
CA GLN A 65 -3.98 4.37 -33.61
C GLN A 65 -4.46 4.86 -32.23
N ALA A 66 -5.72 5.28 -32.11
CA ALA A 66 -6.29 5.72 -30.84
C ALA A 66 -6.31 4.60 -29.78
N GLU A 67 -6.59 3.36 -30.19
CA GLU A 67 -6.52 2.19 -29.30
C GLU A 67 -5.09 1.93 -28.82
N VAL A 68 -4.10 2.00 -29.72
CA VAL A 68 -2.69 1.83 -29.36
C VAL A 68 -2.24 2.93 -28.40
N GLU A 69 -2.58 4.19 -28.66
CA GLU A 69 -2.28 5.31 -27.77
C GLU A 69 -2.90 5.11 -26.37
N ALA A 70 -4.15 4.66 -26.31
CA ALA A 70 -4.83 4.36 -25.04
C ALA A 70 -4.21 3.17 -24.30
N GLN A 71 -3.74 2.15 -25.00
CA GLN A 71 -3.02 1.02 -24.41
C GLN A 71 -1.64 1.46 -23.89
N GLN A 72 -0.91 2.28 -24.65
CA GLN A 72 0.39 2.79 -24.25
C GLN A 72 0.28 3.63 -22.98
N ALA A 73 -0.72 4.52 -22.89
CA ALA A 73 -0.95 5.30 -21.67
C ALA A 73 -1.22 4.43 -20.43
N LYS A 74 -1.88 3.26 -20.58
CA LYS A 74 -2.06 2.30 -19.49
C LYS A 74 -0.75 1.64 -19.08
N VAL A 75 0.09 1.28 -20.05
CA VAL A 75 1.42 0.70 -19.80
C VAL A 75 2.31 1.70 -19.08
N ASP A 76 2.34 2.94 -19.52
CA ASP A 76 3.15 4.00 -18.91
C ASP A 76 2.74 4.20 -17.44
N LYS A 77 1.43 4.28 -17.17
CA LYS A 77 0.92 4.36 -15.80
C LYS A 77 1.27 3.14 -14.95
N ALA A 78 1.20 1.94 -15.52
CA ALA A 78 1.58 0.71 -14.81
C ALA A 78 3.08 0.69 -14.48
N ASN A 79 3.92 1.19 -15.37
CA ASN A 79 5.36 1.32 -15.15
C ASN A 79 5.69 2.32 -14.04
N GLU A 80 5.01 3.47 -14.01
CA GLU A 80 5.14 4.44 -12.91
C GLU A 80 4.77 3.81 -11.56
N GLN A 81 3.63 3.10 -11.51
CA GLN A 81 3.20 2.40 -10.30
C GLN A 81 4.19 1.30 -9.87
N ALA A 82 4.78 0.59 -10.84
CA ALA A 82 5.80 -0.41 -10.55
C ALA A 82 7.08 0.23 -9.97
N ALA A 83 7.52 1.36 -10.52
CA ALA A 83 8.67 2.11 -10.00
C ALA A 83 8.43 2.59 -8.56
N ASP A 84 7.25 3.13 -8.27
CA ASP A 84 6.87 3.56 -6.92
C ASP A 84 6.83 2.39 -5.93
N ALA A 85 6.29 1.24 -6.35
CA ALA A 85 6.26 0.04 -5.53
C ALA A 85 7.66 -0.50 -5.23
N ILE A 86 8.56 -0.49 -6.22
CA ILE A 86 9.97 -0.88 -6.02
C ILE A 86 10.64 0.05 -5.02
N ALA A 87 10.48 1.37 -5.15
CA ALA A 87 11.05 2.33 -4.21
C ALA A 87 10.52 2.15 -2.78
N ALA A 88 9.23 1.81 -2.62
CA ALA A 88 8.64 1.49 -1.32
C ALA A 88 9.24 0.21 -0.72
N LEU A 89 9.43 -0.84 -1.53
CA LEU A 89 10.07 -2.08 -1.09
C LEU A 89 11.51 -1.86 -0.65
N GLU A 90 12.29 -1.04 -1.36
CA GLU A 90 13.66 -0.69 -0.96
C GLU A 90 13.71 -0.01 0.41
N ARG A 91 12.79 0.92 0.68
CA ARG A 91 12.67 1.56 2.01
C ARG A 91 12.37 0.53 3.10
N LEU A 92 11.43 -0.39 2.85
CA LEU A 92 11.10 -1.46 3.81
C LEU A 92 12.29 -2.39 4.07
N VAL A 93 13.05 -2.74 3.04
CA VAL A 93 14.27 -3.54 3.18
C VAL A 93 15.30 -2.81 4.06
N ASN A 94 15.47 -1.51 3.86
CA ASN A 94 16.38 -0.70 4.68
C ASN A 94 15.92 -0.61 6.14
N HIS A 95 14.62 -0.39 6.39
CA HIS A 95 14.06 -0.42 7.75
C HIS A 95 14.25 -1.78 8.42
N ARG A 96 14.00 -2.88 7.70
CA ARG A 96 14.22 -4.24 8.20
C ARG A 96 15.68 -4.46 8.61
N LYS A 97 16.64 -4.00 7.79
CA LYS A 97 18.07 -4.07 8.12
C LYS A 97 18.39 -3.29 9.39
N ALA A 98 17.86 -2.07 9.53
CA ALA A 98 18.06 -1.24 10.72
C ALA A 98 17.49 -1.91 11.99
N ILE A 99 16.28 -2.45 11.92
CA ILE A 99 15.67 -3.20 13.03
C ILE A 99 16.53 -4.42 13.39
N SER A 100 16.98 -5.19 12.39
CA SER A 100 17.84 -6.34 12.62
C SER A 100 19.14 -5.96 13.32
N ALA A 101 19.74 -4.82 12.98
CA ALA A 101 20.93 -4.31 13.63
C ALA A 101 20.66 -3.89 15.09
N LEU A 102 19.50 -3.27 15.37
CA LEU A 102 19.09 -2.93 16.74
C LEU A 102 18.85 -4.19 17.58
N VAL A 103 18.17 -5.20 17.04
CA VAL A 103 17.95 -6.49 17.72
C VAL A 103 19.28 -7.15 18.05
N ALA A 104 20.24 -7.14 17.12
CA ALA A 104 21.57 -7.70 17.36
C ALA A 104 22.33 -6.98 18.49
N LYS A 105 22.12 -5.67 18.67
CA LYS A 105 22.69 -4.90 19.79
C LYS A 105 21.96 -5.14 21.12
N LEU A 106 20.64 -5.26 21.10
CA LEU A 106 19.83 -5.43 22.31
C LEU A 106 19.91 -6.84 22.90
N LYS A 107 20.04 -7.87 22.05
CA LYS A 107 20.09 -9.26 22.48
C LYS A 107 21.15 -9.53 23.56
N PRO A 108 22.44 -9.18 23.39
CA PRO A 108 23.45 -9.45 24.43
C PRO A 108 23.21 -8.64 25.72
N LEU A 109 22.60 -7.44 25.65
CA LEU A 109 22.28 -6.65 26.84
C LEU A 109 21.18 -7.31 27.67
N ILE A 110 20.16 -7.85 26.99
CA ILE A 110 19.08 -8.58 27.66
C ILE A 110 19.63 -9.86 28.31
N GLU A 111 20.48 -10.59 27.61
CA GLU A 111 21.14 -11.79 28.15
C GLU A 111 21.99 -11.44 29.38
N ALA A 112 22.83 -10.41 29.30
CA ALA A 112 23.65 -9.95 30.42
C ALA A 112 22.82 -9.57 31.66
N HIS A 113 21.76 -8.78 31.50
CA HIS A 113 20.90 -8.41 32.62
C HIS A 113 20.10 -9.60 33.19
N THR A 114 19.74 -10.57 32.34
CA THR A 114 19.08 -11.79 32.81
C THR A 114 20.02 -12.63 33.66
N ASP A 115 21.29 -12.72 33.26
CA ASP A 115 22.34 -13.41 34.02
C ASP A 115 22.64 -12.71 35.35
N GLU A 116 22.78 -11.38 35.34
CA GLU A 116 22.97 -10.56 36.55
C GLU A 116 21.80 -10.74 37.53
N PHE A 117 20.57 -10.68 37.03
CA PHE A 117 19.38 -10.91 37.85
C PHE A 117 19.37 -12.31 38.45
N THR A 118 19.72 -13.33 37.65
CA THR A 118 19.77 -14.73 38.11
C THR A 118 20.83 -14.92 39.18
N LEU A 119 22.01 -14.31 39.03
CA LEU A 119 23.06 -14.32 40.06
C LEU A 119 22.60 -13.63 41.34
N ALA A 120 22.02 -12.43 41.24
CA ALA A 120 21.49 -11.68 42.38
C ALA A 120 20.41 -12.49 43.10
N PHE A 121 19.47 -13.07 42.37
CA PHE A 121 18.42 -13.94 42.89
C PHE A 121 18.98 -15.15 43.64
N ASN A 122 19.88 -15.90 43.02
CA ASN A 122 20.50 -17.09 43.62
C ASN A 122 21.32 -16.72 44.88
N SER A 123 22.02 -15.59 44.86
CA SER A 123 22.78 -15.10 46.01
C SER A 123 21.88 -14.72 47.20
N ALA A 124 20.74 -14.07 46.92
CA ALA A 124 19.75 -13.73 47.94
C ALA A 124 19.10 -14.98 48.55
N GLN A 125 18.83 -16.00 47.71
CA GLN A 125 18.33 -17.30 48.16
C GLN A 125 19.35 -18.02 49.06
N ALA A 126 20.61 -18.10 48.64
CA ALA A 126 21.68 -18.74 49.42
C ALA A 126 21.96 -18.03 50.76
N ALA A 127 21.85 -16.69 50.78
CA ALA A 127 22.00 -15.89 51.99
C ALA A 127 20.79 -15.94 52.94
N GLY A 128 19.73 -16.70 52.60
CA GLY A 128 18.49 -16.77 53.40
C GLY A 128 17.69 -15.46 53.42
N ARG A 129 17.98 -14.53 52.50
CA ARG A 129 17.30 -13.22 52.38
C ARG A 129 16.12 -13.26 51.42
N TYR A 130 15.82 -14.43 50.87
CA TYR A 130 14.67 -14.67 50.01
C TYR A 130 13.48 -15.14 50.85
N VAL A 131 12.38 -14.39 50.81
CA VAL A 131 11.09 -14.84 51.37
C VAL A 131 10.14 -15.10 50.19
N PRO A 132 9.66 -16.34 49.99
CA PRO A 132 8.69 -16.60 48.95
C PRO A 132 7.41 -15.83 49.23
N LEU A 133 6.71 -15.35 48.20
CA LEU A 133 5.44 -14.62 48.35
C LEU A 133 4.40 -15.39 49.17
N ALA A 134 4.41 -16.72 49.09
CA ALA A 134 3.60 -17.60 49.94
C ALA A 134 3.98 -17.49 51.43
N GLY A 135 5.27 -17.36 51.74
CA GLY A 135 5.76 -17.13 53.10
C GLY A 135 5.43 -15.72 53.61
N VAL A 136 5.50 -14.71 52.75
CA VAL A 136 5.04 -13.33 53.09
C VAL A 136 3.54 -13.33 53.37
N ARG A 137 2.74 -14.00 52.53
CA ARG A 137 1.30 -14.12 52.71
C ARG A 137 0.94 -14.87 53.99
N SER A 138 1.60 -16.00 54.27
CA SER A 138 1.39 -16.75 55.50
C SER A 138 1.79 -15.94 56.74
N ALA A 139 2.89 -15.17 56.69
CA ALA A 139 3.30 -14.29 57.78
C ALA A 139 2.30 -13.14 58.00
N LEU A 140 1.72 -12.58 56.94
CA LEU A 140 0.68 -11.55 57.02
C LEU A 140 -0.65 -12.11 57.55
N GLU A 141 -1.02 -13.32 57.16
CA GLU A 141 -2.23 -14.02 57.65
C GLU A 141 -2.09 -14.45 59.13
N GLN A 142 -0.87 -14.66 59.62
CA GLN A 142 -0.58 -14.92 61.04
C GLN A 142 -0.60 -13.66 61.92
N ILE A 143 -0.65 -12.47 61.34
CA ILE A 143 -0.96 -11.24 62.08
C ILE A 143 -2.47 -11.27 62.35
N GLN A 144 -2.89 -12.02 63.36
CA GLN A 144 -4.21 -11.86 63.96
C GLN A 144 -4.38 -10.41 64.43
N ASP A 145 -5.61 -9.90 64.33
CA ASP A 145 -6.00 -8.53 64.65
C ASP A 145 -5.17 -7.96 65.79
N LEU A 146 -4.54 -6.80 65.54
CA LEU A 146 -3.79 -6.04 66.52
C LEU A 146 -4.73 -5.67 67.68
N GLU A 147 -4.88 -6.55 68.67
CA GLU A 147 -5.30 -6.13 69.99
C GLU A 147 -4.23 -5.14 70.46
N LEU A 148 -4.64 -3.87 70.56
CA LEU A 148 -3.84 -2.66 70.78
C LEU A 148 -2.97 -2.65 72.07
N GLY A 149 -2.74 -3.80 72.71
CA GLY A 149 -1.89 -3.96 73.89
C GLY A 149 -0.71 -4.94 73.74
N ASN A 150 -0.58 -5.71 72.65
CA ASN A 150 0.43 -6.76 72.58
C ASN A 150 1.76 -6.27 71.95
N VAL A 151 2.62 -5.68 72.78
CA VAL A 151 3.95 -5.12 72.42
C VAL A 151 4.86 -6.14 71.72
N SER A 152 4.67 -7.44 71.98
CA SER A 152 5.43 -8.52 71.34
C SER A 152 5.12 -8.66 69.83
N ALA A 153 3.86 -8.41 69.43
CA ALA A 153 3.47 -8.45 68.02
C ALA A 153 4.08 -7.26 67.25
N LEU A 154 4.13 -6.09 67.87
CA LEU A 154 4.80 -4.90 67.32
C LEU A 154 6.32 -5.10 67.18
N ASN A 155 6.98 -5.73 68.16
CA ASN A 155 8.42 -6.03 68.05
C ASN A 155 8.73 -7.04 66.94
N ASN A 156 7.87 -8.05 66.73
CA ASN A 156 8.02 -8.99 65.61
C ASN A 156 7.78 -8.30 64.25
N LEU A 157 6.84 -7.36 64.19
CA LEU A 157 6.58 -6.57 62.98
C LEU A 157 7.73 -5.59 62.68
N ILE A 158 8.31 -4.97 63.70
CA ILE A 158 9.49 -4.10 63.56
C ILE A 158 10.70 -4.91 63.12
N GLY A 159 10.91 -6.10 63.71
CA GLY A 159 11.98 -7.01 63.30
C GLY A 159 11.87 -7.44 61.85
N THR A 160 10.68 -7.89 61.41
CA THR A 160 10.43 -8.24 60.01
C THR A 160 10.58 -7.04 59.07
N ARG A 161 10.17 -5.83 59.49
CA ARG A 161 10.37 -4.59 58.72
C ARG A 161 11.86 -4.21 58.60
N GLN A 162 12.67 -4.40 59.64
CA GLN A 162 14.12 -4.19 59.59
C GLN A 162 14.81 -5.19 58.65
N THR A 163 14.39 -6.46 58.68
CA THR A 163 14.91 -7.49 57.76
C THR A 163 14.57 -7.17 56.30
N LEU A 164 13.34 -6.70 56.03
CA LEU A 164 12.93 -6.26 54.68
C LEU A 164 13.65 -4.96 54.25
N ALA A 165 13.84 -4.01 55.17
CA ALA A 165 14.55 -2.75 54.89
C ALA A 165 16.04 -2.96 54.59
N MET A 166 16.72 -3.88 55.28
CA MET A 166 18.10 -4.25 54.95
C MET A 166 18.21 -4.95 53.59
N GLY A 167 17.18 -5.71 53.17
CA GLY A 167 17.09 -6.29 51.84
C GLY A 167 17.00 -5.23 50.72
N LEU A 168 16.24 -4.14 50.96
CA LEU A 168 16.11 -3.03 50.01
C LEU A 168 17.36 -2.13 49.95
N ALA A 169 18.02 -1.86 51.09
CA ALA A 169 19.23 -1.04 51.13
C ALA A 169 20.44 -1.69 50.44
N THR A 170 20.48 -3.03 50.37
CA THR A 170 21.55 -3.76 49.68
C THR A 170 21.30 -3.95 48.18
N ALA A 171 20.05 -3.80 47.72
CA ALA A 171 19.70 -3.82 46.30
C ALA A 171 19.94 -2.47 45.58
N GLY A 172 20.21 -1.38 46.31
CA GLY A 172 20.42 -0.03 45.76
C GLY A 172 21.87 0.36 45.46
N HIS A 173 22.83 -0.56 45.57
CA HIS A 173 24.26 -0.29 45.35
C HIS A 173 24.93 -1.23 44.34
N ILE A 174 24.17 -1.79 43.40
CA ILE A 174 24.71 -2.45 42.19
C ILE A 174 24.12 -1.76 40.96
#